data_AF-A0A1A9BKS2-F1
#
_entry.id   AF-A0A1A9BKS2-F1
#
_cell.length_a   1.000
_cell.length_b   1.000
_cell.length_c   1.000
_cell.angle_alpha   90.00
_cell.angle_beta   90.00
_cell.angle_gamma   90.00
#
_symmetry.space_group_name_H-M   'P 1'
#
loop_
_entity.id
_entity.type
_entity.pdbx_description
1 polymer ?
#
loop_
_entity_poly.entity_id
_entity_poly.type
_entity_poly.pdbx_seq_one_letter_code
_entity_poly.pdbx_strand_id
1 'polypeptide(L)'
;MPERVFRESTAEPRTRAVPLAHLSLELGHLYMEDFQLGPKRLGEHFAEVRIWADAVRARAARRVKRPRISTCFLIDDYFTRFSTPDEVIPTVLEEAGRAGLTIDYLARESGCAVADGVALAESVAHRLVESPPPGSYGFRPPASRTGWLTNGSRSPASPPRTDRGRTDWEPPVETAARNHSIFMDVELWSDDKNGQRVWSCSFLAAVWQLARLGLLRHLGEPVLVPREQDVAALPPDWDRLPPLIKVSATKAAFSAYRTCTLVPHHFLPVENAVRLVLDQVDVDTAALAQVAKRSADEGMPVPPEVAQRATYVFYEEPGDPIEDGKH
;
A
#
# COMPACT_ATOMS: atom_id res chain seq x y z
N MET A 1 -14.92 -33.91 -40.10
CA MET A 1 -15.77 -33.75 -38.89
C MET A 1 -15.05 -32.75 -37.98
N PRO A 2 -15.61 -31.57 -37.67
CA PRO A 2 -14.98 -30.66 -36.74
C PRO A 2 -15.09 -31.25 -35.33
N GLU A 3 -13.95 -31.36 -34.67
CA GLU A 3 -13.82 -31.84 -33.30
C GLU A 3 -14.57 -30.88 -32.36
N ARG A 4 -15.71 -31.35 -31.83
CA ARG A 4 -16.48 -30.59 -30.85
C ARG A 4 -15.78 -30.72 -29.51
N VAL A 5 -14.95 -29.74 -29.17
CA VAL A 5 -14.40 -29.58 -27.83
C VAL A 5 -15.55 -29.17 -26.91
N PHE A 6 -15.96 -30.08 -26.02
CA PHE A 6 -16.83 -29.76 -24.90
C PHE A 6 -16.07 -28.86 -23.93
N ARG A 7 -16.51 -27.60 -23.76
CA ARG A 7 -16.03 -26.70 -22.70
C ARG A 7 -17.13 -26.57 -21.66
N GLU A 8 -16.85 -27.02 -20.45
CA GLU A 8 -17.73 -26.83 -19.30
C GLU A 8 -17.64 -25.35 -18.85
N SER A 9 -18.73 -24.60 -18.97
CA SER A 9 -18.77 -23.15 -18.68
C SER A 9 -18.50 -22.77 -17.21
N THR A 10 -18.43 -23.77 -16.33
CA THR A 10 -18.12 -23.68 -14.89
C THR A 10 -16.62 -23.68 -14.61
N ALA A 11 -15.77 -24.03 -15.58
CA ALA A 11 -14.33 -24.21 -15.40
C ALA A 11 -13.48 -23.00 -15.84
N GLU A 12 -14.09 -21.88 -16.25
CA GLU A 12 -13.36 -20.62 -16.46
C GLU A 12 -13.24 -19.88 -15.11
N PRO A 13 -12.03 -19.70 -14.55
CA PRO A 13 -11.86 -18.89 -13.35
C PRO A 13 -12.36 -17.47 -13.63
N ARG A 14 -13.45 -17.07 -12.98
CA ARG A 14 -14.00 -15.72 -13.12
C ARG A 14 -13.51 -14.84 -11.99
N THR A 15 -12.85 -13.74 -12.33
CA THR A 15 -12.48 -12.70 -11.38
C THR A 15 -13.73 -12.12 -10.71
N ARG A 16 -13.89 -12.39 -9.42
CA ARG A 16 -15.04 -11.96 -8.64
C ARG A 16 -14.97 -10.46 -8.36
N ALA A 17 -16.12 -9.80 -8.52
CA ALA A 17 -16.26 -8.39 -8.20
C ALA A 17 -16.26 -8.15 -6.69
N VAL A 18 -15.64 -7.04 -6.26
CA VAL A 18 -15.65 -6.57 -4.88
C VAL A 18 -16.49 -5.30 -4.73
N PRO A 19 -17.10 -5.04 -3.56
CA PRO A 19 -17.71 -3.74 -3.28
C PRO A 19 -16.68 -2.61 -3.42
N LEU A 20 -17.07 -1.46 -3.98
CA LEU A 20 -16.17 -0.33 -4.18
C LEU A 20 -16.82 0.97 -3.68
N ALA A 21 -16.05 1.72 -2.90
CA ALA A 21 -16.28 3.12 -2.58
C ALA A 21 -15.64 4.02 -3.65
N HIS A 22 -15.89 5.33 -3.58
CA HIS A 22 -15.22 6.28 -4.46
C HIS A 22 -13.79 6.56 -3.99
N LEU A 23 -13.57 6.54 -2.68
CA LEU A 23 -12.28 6.80 -2.05
C LEU A 23 -12.11 5.94 -0.80
N SER A 24 -10.95 5.31 -0.66
CA SER A 24 -10.46 4.78 0.60
C SER A 24 -9.44 5.78 1.15
N LEU A 25 -9.68 6.33 2.33
CA LEU A 25 -8.84 7.35 2.98
C LEU A 25 -8.12 6.75 4.17
N GLU A 26 -6.80 6.63 4.08
CA GLU A 26 -5.96 6.17 5.19
C GLU A 26 -5.57 7.37 6.04
N LEU A 27 -5.91 7.28 7.33
CA LEU A 27 -5.71 8.34 8.31
C LEU A 27 -4.33 8.27 8.98
N GLY A 28 -3.45 7.43 8.47
CA GLY A 28 -2.10 7.19 8.98
C GLY A 28 -1.76 5.70 8.97
N HIS A 29 -0.45 5.45 9.03
CA HIS A 29 0.14 4.26 9.63
C HIS A 29 0.72 4.66 10.99
N LEU A 30 0.82 3.74 11.93
CA LEU A 30 1.65 3.97 13.12
C LEU A 30 2.89 3.12 12.99
N TYR A 31 4.05 3.75 13.06
CA TYR A 31 5.22 3.02 13.49
C TYR A 31 5.27 2.96 15.02
N MET A 32 6.00 1.98 15.52
CA MET A 32 6.17 1.73 16.95
C MET A 32 6.58 3.01 17.70
N GLU A 33 7.47 3.81 17.10
CA GLU A 33 8.00 5.03 17.68
C GLU A 33 6.91 6.04 18.03
N ASP A 34 5.83 6.10 17.24
CA ASP A 34 4.70 7.00 17.47
C ASP A 34 3.86 6.60 18.70
N PHE A 35 3.76 5.29 18.98
CA PHE A 35 3.07 4.78 20.16
C PHE A 35 3.88 4.90 21.44
N GLN A 36 5.21 4.76 21.36
CA GLN A 36 6.08 4.89 22.52
C GLN A 36 6.00 6.28 23.17
N LEU A 37 5.62 7.29 22.40
CA LEU A 37 5.38 8.66 22.85
C LEU A 37 4.01 8.85 23.55
N GLY A 38 3.17 7.82 23.56
CA GLY A 38 1.93 7.74 24.33
C GLY A 38 0.70 8.41 23.70
N PRO A 39 -0.49 8.28 24.33
CA PRO A 39 -1.76 8.73 23.76
C PRO A 39 -1.83 10.22 23.40
N LYS A 40 -1.10 11.07 24.14
CA LYS A 40 -1.06 12.52 23.85
C LYS A 40 -0.50 12.80 22.45
N ARG A 41 0.60 12.13 22.09
CA ARG A 41 1.23 12.26 20.78
C ARG A 41 0.29 11.80 19.67
N LEU A 42 -0.40 10.69 19.91
CA LEU A 42 -1.40 10.15 18.98
C LEU A 42 -2.57 11.12 18.77
N GLY A 43 -3.02 11.78 19.84
CA GLY A 43 -4.05 12.83 19.76
C GLY A 43 -3.59 14.05 18.94
N GLU A 44 -2.35 14.51 19.14
CA GLU A 44 -1.74 15.60 18.34
C GLU A 44 -1.64 15.23 16.86
N HIS A 45 -1.18 14.01 16.57
CA HIS A 45 -1.13 13.45 15.22
C HIS A 45 -2.52 13.47 14.57
N PHE A 46 -3.55 12.93 15.25
CA PHE A 46 -4.90 12.90 14.68
C PHE A 46 -5.52 14.29 14.52
N ALA A 47 -5.18 15.25 15.37
CA ALA A 47 -5.59 16.64 15.20
C ALA A 47 -5.03 17.26 13.91
N GLU A 48 -3.76 16.98 13.57
CA GLU A 48 -3.17 17.41 12.30
C GLU A 48 -3.78 16.66 11.10
N VAL A 49 -3.90 15.34 11.19
CA VAL A 49 -4.54 14.49 10.18
C VAL A 49 -5.97 14.96 9.87
N ARG A 50 -6.71 15.45 10.87
CA ARG A 50 -8.08 15.95 10.72
C ARG A 50 -8.19 17.05 9.66
N ILE A 51 -7.24 17.98 9.63
CA ILE A 51 -7.20 19.11 8.69
C ILE A 51 -7.15 18.57 7.25
N TRP A 52 -6.24 17.63 7.02
CA TRP A 52 -6.02 17.05 5.69
C TRP A 52 -7.14 16.09 5.28
N ALA A 53 -7.69 15.32 6.22
CA ALA A 53 -8.84 14.47 5.99
C ALA A 53 -10.06 15.28 5.50
N ASP A 54 -10.30 16.45 6.09
CA ASP A 54 -11.35 17.37 5.64
C ASP A 54 -11.09 17.93 4.25
N ALA A 55 -9.85 18.33 3.96
CA ALA A 55 -9.47 18.80 2.63
C ALA A 55 -9.71 17.73 1.55
N VAL A 56 -9.36 16.47 1.85
CA VAL A 56 -9.58 15.33 0.96
C VAL A 56 -11.07 15.04 0.76
N ARG A 57 -11.87 15.06 1.85
CA ARG A 57 -13.34 14.90 1.77
C ARG A 57 -13.98 16.01 0.94
N ALA A 58 -13.57 17.26 1.13
CA ALA A 58 -14.04 18.40 0.34
C ALA A 58 -13.69 18.24 -1.15
N ARG A 59 -12.46 17.80 -1.46
CA ARG A 59 -12.04 17.49 -2.84
C ARG A 59 -12.89 16.39 -3.47
N ALA A 60 -13.24 15.33 -2.74
CA ALA A 60 -14.10 14.27 -3.24
C ALA A 60 -15.54 14.77 -3.51
N ALA A 61 -16.08 15.60 -2.60
CA ALA A 61 -17.42 16.18 -2.73
C ALA A 61 -17.56 17.11 -3.96
N ARG A 62 -16.46 17.71 -4.44
CA ARG A 62 -16.45 18.49 -5.69
C ARG A 62 -16.63 17.63 -6.94
N ARG A 63 -16.33 16.33 -6.89
CA ARG A 63 -16.46 15.41 -8.03
C ARG A 63 -17.81 14.71 -8.03
N VAL A 64 -18.32 14.33 -6.86
CA VAL A 64 -19.59 13.61 -6.69
C VAL A 64 -20.36 14.17 -5.50
N LYS A 65 -21.66 14.40 -5.66
CA LYS A 65 -22.54 15.02 -4.66
C LYS A 65 -22.58 14.28 -3.31
N ARG A 66 -22.45 12.96 -3.33
CA ARG A 66 -22.45 12.09 -2.12
C ARG A 66 -21.33 11.06 -2.24
N PRO A 67 -20.07 11.45 -1.98
CA PRO A 67 -18.97 10.53 -2.14
C PRO A 67 -19.04 9.45 -1.04
N ARG A 68 -19.13 8.18 -1.43
CA ARG A 68 -18.81 7.03 -0.57
C ARG A 68 -17.32 7.05 -0.28
N ILE A 69 -16.95 7.41 0.95
CA ILE A 69 -15.58 7.43 1.43
C ILE A 69 -15.51 6.48 2.62
N SER A 70 -14.60 5.51 2.58
CA SER A 70 -14.23 4.72 3.75
C SER A 70 -12.96 5.30 4.36
N THR A 71 -12.82 5.19 5.67
CA THR A 71 -11.56 5.49 6.36
C THR A 71 -10.88 4.23 6.84
N CYS A 72 -9.56 4.18 6.74
CA CYS A 72 -8.80 3.05 7.24
C CYS A 72 -7.55 3.49 7.99
N PHE A 73 -6.99 2.55 8.74
CA PHE A 73 -5.77 2.74 9.50
C PHE A 73 -4.99 1.42 9.51
N LEU A 74 -3.70 1.48 9.23
CA LEU A 74 -2.80 0.32 9.20
C LEU A 74 -1.97 0.30 10.48
N ILE A 75 -1.97 -0.82 11.19
CA ILE A 75 -1.14 -1.04 12.37
C ILE A 75 0.02 -1.94 11.96
N ASP A 76 1.24 -1.49 12.23
CA ASP A 76 2.43 -2.33 12.10
C ASP A 76 2.49 -3.36 13.25
N ASP A 77 2.13 -4.60 12.93
CA ASP A 77 2.36 -5.78 13.76
C ASP A 77 3.34 -6.77 13.11
N TYR A 78 3.99 -6.34 12.02
CA TYR A 78 4.89 -7.15 11.20
C TYR A 78 6.34 -6.99 11.65
N PHE A 79 6.80 -5.75 11.84
CA PHE A 79 8.17 -5.48 12.27
C PHE A 79 8.30 -5.51 13.79
N THR A 80 7.27 -5.05 14.51
CA THR A 80 7.26 -5.01 15.99
C THR A 80 5.89 -5.34 16.56
N ARG A 81 5.82 -6.18 17.60
CA ARG A 81 4.62 -6.38 18.44
C ARG A 81 4.92 -5.90 19.87
N PHE A 82 4.61 -4.64 20.17
CA PHE A 82 4.96 -4.02 21.46
C PHE A 82 3.86 -4.10 22.54
N SER A 83 2.62 -4.35 22.14
CA SER A 83 1.43 -4.45 23.00
C SER A 83 0.39 -5.35 22.31
N THR A 84 -0.78 -5.55 22.92
CA THR A 84 -1.84 -6.43 22.43
C THR A 84 -2.95 -5.66 21.69
N PRO A 85 -3.70 -6.29 20.78
CA PRO A 85 -4.76 -5.60 20.03
C PRO A 85 -5.81 -4.91 20.91
N ASP A 86 -6.17 -5.53 22.03
CA ASP A 86 -7.14 -5.02 23.00
C ASP A 86 -6.66 -3.82 23.82
N GLU A 87 -5.36 -3.51 23.80
CA GLU A 87 -4.79 -2.28 24.38
C GLU A 87 -4.60 -1.20 23.29
N VAL A 88 -4.03 -1.59 22.16
CA VAL A 88 -3.65 -0.69 21.07
C VAL A 88 -4.87 -0.12 20.34
N ILE A 89 -5.79 -0.97 19.90
CA ILE A 89 -6.91 -0.56 19.04
C ILE A 89 -7.87 0.40 19.76
N PRO A 90 -8.30 0.15 21.01
CA PRO A 90 -9.16 1.10 21.71
C PRO A 90 -8.52 2.48 21.84
N THR A 91 -7.23 2.55 22.16
CA THR A 91 -6.49 3.81 22.25
C THR A 91 -6.50 4.58 20.93
N VAL A 92 -6.23 3.90 19.80
CA VAL A 92 -6.30 4.51 18.46
C VAL A 92 -7.68 5.05 18.14
N LEU A 93 -8.72 4.25 18.39
CA LEU A 93 -10.10 4.65 18.11
C LEU A 93 -10.56 5.80 18.98
N GLU A 94 -10.15 5.82 20.26
CA GLU A 94 -10.48 6.89 21.19
C GLU A 94 -9.81 8.21 20.79
N GLU A 95 -8.49 8.22 20.54
CA GLU A 95 -7.77 9.45 20.18
C GLU A 95 -8.21 9.97 18.80
N ALA A 96 -8.45 9.09 17.82
CA ALA A 96 -9.05 9.49 16.55
C ALA A 96 -10.44 10.11 16.76
N GLY A 97 -11.26 9.50 17.61
CA GLY A 97 -12.58 10.00 17.97
C GLY A 97 -12.54 11.39 18.61
N ARG A 98 -11.59 11.62 19.54
CA ARG A 98 -11.35 12.93 20.17
C ARG A 98 -10.97 14.01 19.16
N ALA A 99 -10.23 13.66 18.11
CA ALA A 99 -9.90 14.56 17.01
C ALA A 99 -11.05 14.75 15.98
N GLY A 100 -12.21 14.12 16.18
CA GLY A 100 -13.35 14.18 15.25
C GLY A 100 -13.15 13.34 14.00
N LEU A 101 -12.27 12.33 14.06
CA LEU A 101 -12.07 11.33 13.02
C LEU A 101 -12.84 10.05 13.36
N THR A 102 -13.19 9.31 12.32
CA THR A 102 -13.76 7.97 12.45
C THR A 102 -12.89 7.05 11.62
N ILE A 103 -12.49 5.92 12.19
CA ILE A 103 -11.80 4.85 11.49
C ILE A 103 -12.82 3.76 11.22
N ASP A 104 -13.07 3.45 9.95
CA ASP A 104 -14.03 2.41 9.57
C ASP A 104 -13.40 1.02 9.55
N TYR A 105 -12.14 0.95 9.12
CA TYR A 105 -11.39 -0.27 8.91
C TYR A 105 -10.01 -0.21 9.57
N LEU A 106 -9.61 -1.28 10.24
CA LEU A 106 -8.26 -1.46 10.78
C LEU A 106 -7.63 -2.66 10.10
N ALA A 107 -6.41 -2.48 9.62
CA ALA A 107 -5.62 -3.54 8.99
C ALA A 107 -4.36 -3.81 9.79
N ARG A 108 -3.93 -5.07 9.77
CA ARG A 108 -2.63 -5.52 10.24
C ARG A 108 -1.64 -5.46 9.08
N GLU A 109 -0.44 -4.90 9.29
CA GLU A 109 0.62 -4.92 8.29
C GLU A 109 1.04 -6.35 7.95
N SER A 110 1.06 -7.26 8.93
CA SER A 110 1.33 -8.68 8.69
C SER A 110 0.30 -9.31 7.75
N GLY A 111 -0.92 -8.76 7.71
CA GLY A 111 -1.99 -9.13 6.79
C GLY A 111 -1.63 -8.87 5.32
N CYS A 112 -0.75 -7.91 5.05
CA CYS A 112 -0.24 -7.65 3.70
C CYS A 112 0.82 -8.69 3.28
N ALA A 113 1.48 -9.34 4.23
CA ALA A 113 2.36 -10.48 3.96
C ALA A 113 1.54 -11.75 3.72
N VAL A 114 0.69 -12.11 4.69
CA VAL A 114 -0.16 -13.30 4.66
C VAL A 114 -1.54 -12.99 5.23
N ALA A 115 -2.59 -13.32 4.49
CA ALA A 115 -3.97 -13.19 4.95
C ALA A 115 -4.76 -14.47 4.68
N ASP A 116 -5.40 -15.02 5.71
CA ASP A 116 -6.29 -16.19 5.59
C ASP A 116 -5.66 -17.39 4.86
N GLY A 117 -4.37 -17.64 5.13
CA GLY A 117 -3.59 -18.70 4.50
C GLY A 117 -3.06 -18.37 3.10
N VAL A 118 -3.32 -17.17 2.57
CA VAL A 118 -2.81 -16.71 1.27
C VAL A 118 -1.57 -15.86 1.48
N ALA A 119 -0.45 -16.26 0.89
CA ALA A 119 0.79 -15.47 0.85
C ALA A 119 0.66 -14.30 -0.13
N LEU A 120 0.09 -13.19 0.33
CA LEU A 120 -0.25 -12.03 -0.51
C LEU A 120 0.99 -11.33 -1.07
N ALA A 121 1.98 -11.06 -0.22
CA ALA A 121 3.23 -10.42 -0.64
C ALA A 121 3.97 -11.27 -1.69
N GLU A 122 4.07 -12.57 -1.47
CA GLU A 122 4.66 -13.49 -2.45
C GLU A 122 3.87 -13.53 -3.76
N SER A 123 2.54 -13.57 -3.67
CA SER A 123 1.65 -13.51 -4.83
C SER A 123 1.83 -12.23 -5.65
N VAL A 124 2.07 -11.08 -5.01
CA VAL A 124 2.38 -9.82 -5.69
C VAL A 124 3.80 -9.83 -6.26
N ALA A 125 4.78 -10.39 -5.54
CA ALA A 125 6.16 -10.47 -5.99
C ALA A 125 6.29 -11.29 -7.29
N HIS A 126 5.51 -12.35 -7.43
CA HIS A 126 5.45 -13.16 -8.66
C HIS A 126 4.83 -12.45 -9.87
N ARG A 127 4.13 -11.33 -9.65
CA ARG A 127 3.51 -10.51 -10.70
C ARG A 127 4.35 -9.29 -11.06
N LEU A 128 5.53 -9.15 -10.47
CA LEU A 128 6.43 -8.04 -10.82
C LEU A 128 6.92 -8.20 -12.26
N VAL A 129 6.71 -7.15 -13.04
CA VAL A 129 7.20 -6.99 -14.40
C VAL A 129 8.31 -5.96 -14.36
N GLU A 130 9.55 -6.42 -14.42
CA GLU A 130 10.70 -5.55 -14.50
C GLU A 130 10.62 -4.66 -15.74
N SER A 131 11.10 -3.42 -15.63
CA SER A 131 11.21 -2.48 -16.75
C SER A 131 12.65 -2.42 -17.28
N PRO A 132 13.14 -3.47 -17.99
CA PRO A 132 14.50 -3.47 -18.50
C PRO A 132 14.69 -2.32 -19.52
N PRO A 133 15.84 -1.65 -19.48
CA PRO A 133 16.21 -0.70 -20.53
C PRO A 133 16.17 -1.35 -21.91
N PRO A 134 15.76 -0.64 -22.98
CA PRO A 134 15.81 -1.15 -24.34
C PRO A 134 17.20 -1.69 -24.71
N GLY A 135 17.27 -2.91 -25.23
CA GLY A 135 18.54 -3.56 -25.60
C GLY A 135 19.32 -4.19 -24.44
N SER A 136 18.78 -4.21 -23.21
CA SER A 136 19.36 -4.96 -22.10
C SER A 136 19.22 -6.47 -22.31
N TYR A 137 20.31 -7.21 -22.08
CA TYR A 137 20.35 -8.68 -22.12
C TYR A 137 20.23 -9.32 -20.72
N GLY A 138 19.77 -8.58 -19.71
CA GLY A 138 19.59 -9.11 -18.36
C GLY A 138 20.89 -9.25 -17.55
N PHE A 139 21.78 -8.25 -17.60
CA PHE A 139 23.00 -8.23 -16.76
C PHE A 139 22.71 -8.29 -15.25
N ARG A 140 21.48 -7.93 -14.84
CA ARG A 140 21.02 -7.99 -13.45
C ARG A 140 20.20 -9.27 -13.24
N PRO A 141 20.44 -10.01 -12.14
CA PRO A 141 19.52 -11.08 -11.78
C PRO A 141 18.14 -10.50 -11.46
N PRO A 142 17.05 -11.22 -11.77
CA PRO A 142 15.69 -10.68 -11.64
C PRO A 142 15.36 -10.30 -10.19
N ALA A 143 14.41 -9.38 -10.01
CA ALA A 143 13.89 -8.92 -8.71
C ALA A 143 13.38 -10.09 -7.85
N SER A 144 12.81 -11.12 -8.49
CA SER A 144 12.38 -12.36 -7.83
C SER A 144 13.53 -13.14 -7.17
N ARG A 145 14.77 -12.94 -7.64
CA ARG A 145 15.98 -13.56 -7.08
C ARG A 145 16.73 -12.64 -6.14
N THR A 146 16.80 -11.35 -6.45
CA THR A 146 17.63 -10.40 -5.69
C THR A 146 16.88 -9.77 -4.53
N GLY A 147 15.57 -9.61 -4.64
CA GLY A 147 14.79 -8.80 -3.72
C GLY A 147 14.90 -7.30 -4.00
N TRP A 148 15.45 -6.88 -5.14
CA TRP A 148 15.60 -5.47 -5.48
C TRP A 148 14.88 -5.12 -6.79
N LEU A 149 14.12 -4.03 -6.79
CA LEU A 149 13.37 -3.53 -7.94
C LEU A 149 13.92 -2.18 -8.39
N THR A 150 14.11 -1.99 -9.69
CA THR A 150 14.64 -0.74 -10.24
C THR A 150 13.77 -0.20 -11.36
N ASN A 151 13.82 1.12 -11.58
CA ASN A 151 13.14 1.80 -12.67
C ASN A 151 14.06 2.11 -13.87
N GLY A 152 15.30 1.58 -13.90
CA GLY A 152 16.17 1.76 -15.06
C GLY A 152 17.58 1.20 -14.93
N SER A 153 18.55 1.91 -15.52
CA SER A 153 19.96 1.54 -15.54
C SER A 153 20.76 2.32 -14.50
N ARG A 154 21.54 1.60 -13.69
CA ARG A 154 22.56 2.21 -12.81
C ARG A 154 23.78 2.63 -13.63
N SER A 155 24.52 3.62 -13.15
CA SER A 155 25.88 3.91 -13.62
C SER A 155 26.75 2.65 -13.63
N PRO A 156 27.60 2.43 -14.66
CA PRO A 156 28.56 1.34 -14.68
C PRO A 156 29.44 1.35 -13.43
N ALA A 157 29.62 0.18 -12.80
CA ALA A 157 30.67 0.03 -11.79
C ALA A 157 32.04 0.01 -12.48
N SER A 158 33.04 0.72 -11.95
CA SER A 158 34.39 0.73 -12.53
C SER A 158 34.90 -0.70 -12.75
N PRO A 159 35.42 -1.05 -13.94
CA PRO A 159 35.97 -2.36 -14.20
C PRO A 159 37.17 -2.64 -13.27
N PRO A 160 37.46 -3.92 -12.97
CA PRO A 160 38.68 -4.29 -12.25
C PRO A 160 39.91 -3.69 -12.95
N ARG A 161 40.89 -3.25 -12.14
CA ARG A 161 42.12 -2.49 -12.50
C ARG A 161 42.95 -3.02 -13.70
N THR A 162 42.60 -4.16 -14.26
CA THR A 162 43.27 -4.80 -15.40
C THR A 162 42.78 -4.32 -16.76
N ASP A 163 41.64 -3.62 -16.82
CA ASP A 163 41.14 -3.06 -18.08
C ASP A 163 41.72 -1.65 -18.33
N ARG A 164 42.46 -1.50 -19.43
CA ARG A 164 43.16 -0.24 -19.79
C ARG A 164 42.23 0.80 -20.45
N GLY A 165 40.93 0.54 -20.50
CA GLY A 165 39.91 1.53 -20.79
C GLY A 165 39.25 1.98 -19.50
N ARG A 166 39.47 3.23 -19.08
CA ARG A 166 38.56 3.85 -18.11
C ARG A 166 37.19 3.85 -18.79
N THR A 167 36.24 3.06 -18.30
CA THR A 167 34.83 3.36 -18.59
C THR A 167 34.57 4.72 -17.97
N ASP A 168 34.29 5.70 -18.81
CA ASP A 168 33.89 7.01 -18.33
C ASP A 168 32.64 6.85 -17.47
N TRP A 169 32.54 7.64 -16.41
CA TRP A 169 31.35 7.63 -15.57
C TRP A 169 30.14 8.05 -16.40
N GLU A 170 29.09 7.24 -16.37
CA GLU A 170 27.80 7.54 -17.01
C GLU A 170 26.73 7.73 -15.93
N PRO A 171 25.84 8.73 -16.03
CA PRO A 171 24.77 8.92 -15.06
C PRO A 171 23.76 7.76 -15.11
N PRO A 172 23.09 7.43 -13.99
CA PRO A 172 22.01 6.46 -14.03
C PRO A 172 20.83 7.02 -14.83
N VAL A 173 20.09 6.14 -15.50
CA VAL A 173 19.00 6.49 -16.42
C VAL A 173 17.73 5.77 -16.01
N GLU A 174 16.62 6.49 -15.92
CA GLU A 174 15.28 5.93 -15.73
C GLU A 174 14.69 5.53 -17.08
N THR A 175 14.12 4.33 -17.19
CA THR A 175 13.63 3.77 -18.46
C THR A 175 12.51 4.60 -19.09
N ALA A 176 11.62 5.17 -18.26
CA ALA A 176 10.46 5.96 -18.70
C ALA A 176 10.64 7.48 -18.48
N ALA A 177 11.89 7.94 -18.37
CA ALA A 177 12.20 9.36 -18.18
C ALA A 177 11.59 10.24 -19.29
N ARG A 178 10.99 11.37 -18.91
CA ARG A 178 10.49 12.37 -19.89
C ARG A 178 11.56 13.40 -20.25
N ASN A 179 11.96 14.21 -19.27
CA ASN A 179 12.90 15.33 -19.45
C ASN A 179 14.16 15.21 -18.57
N HIS A 180 14.11 14.41 -17.51
CA HIS A 180 15.22 14.13 -16.59
C HIS A 180 15.00 12.74 -15.98
N SER A 181 16.07 12.13 -15.51
CA SER A 181 16.04 10.79 -14.88
C SER A 181 15.97 10.91 -13.37
N ILE A 182 15.07 10.16 -12.75
CA ILE A 182 15.10 9.90 -11.30
C ILE A 182 15.30 8.39 -11.14
N PHE A 183 16.53 7.97 -10.87
CA PHE A 183 16.84 6.54 -10.72
C PHE A 183 16.59 6.06 -9.29
N MET A 184 15.94 4.90 -9.16
CA MET A 184 15.69 4.23 -7.90
C MET A 184 16.06 2.75 -7.97
N ASP A 185 16.57 2.24 -6.85
CA ASP A 185 16.70 0.81 -6.58
C ASP A 185 16.11 0.57 -5.18
N VAL A 186 15.09 -0.28 -5.12
CA VAL A 186 14.23 -0.46 -3.95
C VAL A 186 14.32 -1.90 -3.49
N GLU A 187 14.67 -2.10 -2.22
CA GLU A 187 14.60 -3.40 -1.57
C GLU A 187 13.14 -3.79 -1.31
N LEU A 188 12.72 -4.92 -1.84
CA LEU A 188 11.39 -5.51 -1.67
C LEU A 188 11.36 -6.51 -0.51
N TRP A 189 12.47 -7.21 -0.31
CA TRP A 189 12.66 -8.17 0.76
C TRP A 189 14.15 -8.44 0.99
N SER A 190 14.47 -8.91 2.19
CA SER A 190 15.76 -9.47 2.57
C SER A 190 15.56 -10.82 3.24
N ASP A 191 16.63 -11.57 3.44
CA ASP A 191 16.59 -12.78 4.25
C ASP A 191 17.13 -12.45 5.65
N ASP A 192 16.41 -12.89 6.69
CA ASP A 192 16.85 -12.74 8.08
C ASP A 192 18.04 -13.67 8.38
N LYS A 193 18.52 -13.64 9.64
CA LYS A 193 19.64 -14.48 10.09
C LYS A 193 19.38 -15.98 9.95
N ASN A 194 18.13 -16.41 9.84
CA ASN A 194 17.70 -17.79 9.69
C ASN A 194 17.39 -18.16 8.22
N GLY A 195 17.61 -17.24 7.28
CA GLY A 195 17.26 -17.42 5.87
C GLY A 195 15.76 -17.32 5.58
N GLN A 196 14.97 -16.75 6.50
CA GLN A 196 13.55 -16.47 6.28
C GLN A 196 13.39 -15.12 5.62
N ARG A 197 12.52 -15.07 4.61
CA ARG A 197 12.22 -13.84 3.88
C ARG A 197 11.47 -12.85 4.76
N VAL A 198 11.98 -11.63 4.83
CA VAL A 198 11.36 -10.46 5.45
C VAL A 198 11.03 -9.46 4.36
N TRP A 199 9.76 -9.12 4.23
CA TRP A 199 9.29 -8.12 3.26
C TRP A 199 9.59 -6.71 3.76
N SER A 200 9.94 -5.80 2.86
CA SER A 200 10.14 -4.40 3.21
C SER A 200 8.80 -3.68 3.41
N CYS A 201 8.79 -2.64 4.25
CA CYS A 201 7.59 -1.85 4.51
C CYS A 201 7.02 -1.23 3.22
N SER A 202 7.88 -0.73 2.32
CA SER A 202 7.45 -0.18 1.03
C SER A 202 6.76 -1.23 0.14
N PHE A 203 7.19 -2.49 0.21
CA PHE A 203 6.56 -3.56 -0.55
C PHE A 203 5.21 -3.95 0.06
N LEU A 204 5.12 -4.09 1.39
CA LEU A 204 3.86 -4.37 2.08
C LEU A 204 2.84 -3.24 1.89
N ALA A 205 3.30 -1.98 1.92
CA ALA A 205 2.47 -0.82 1.60
C ALA A 205 1.96 -0.85 0.15
N ALA A 206 2.74 -1.34 -0.82
CA ALA A 206 2.25 -1.55 -2.18
C ALA A 206 1.16 -2.63 -2.25
N VAL A 207 1.32 -3.74 -1.53
CA VAL A 207 0.28 -4.78 -1.40
C VAL A 207 -1.00 -4.18 -0.78
N TRP A 208 -0.83 -3.36 0.25
CA TRP A 208 -1.91 -2.64 0.91
C TRP A 208 -2.68 -1.72 -0.05
N GLN A 209 -1.97 -0.94 -0.86
CA GLN A 209 -2.59 -0.09 -1.88
C GLN A 209 -3.37 -0.92 -2.92
N LEU A 210 -2.84 -2.05 -3.38
CA LEU A 210 -3.56 -2.95 -4.31
C LEU A 210 -4.84 -3.52 -3.69
N ALA A 211 -4.82 -3.86 -2.41
CA ALA A 211 -6.01 -4.33 -1.67
C ALA A 211 -7.06 -3.22 -1.54
N ARG A 212 -6.64 -2.02 -1.15
CA ARG A 212 -7.52 -0.84 -1.05
C ARG A 212 -8.06 -0.39 -2.41
N LEU A 213 -7.34 -0.62 -3.51
CA LEU A 213 -7.85 -0.38 -4.86
C LEU A 213 -8.82 -1.47 -5.35
N GLY A 214 -8.99 -2.55 -4.58
CA GLY A 214 -9.81 -3.70 -4.96
C GLY A 214 -9.23 -4.48 -6.14
N LEU A 215 -7.92 -4.38 -6.36
CA LEU A 215 -7.19 -4.95 -7.49
C LEU A 215 -6.48 -6.27 -7.15
N LEU A 216 -6.35 -6.59 -5.86
CA LEU A 216 -5.72 -7.83 -5.42
C LEU A 216 -6.71 -9.01 -5.46
N ARG A 217 -6.30 -10.13 -6.09
CA ARG A 217 -7.07 -11.38 -6.16
C ARG A 217 -6.15 -12.58 -5.94
N HIS A 218 -6.72 -13.62 -5.35
CA HIS A 218 -6.12 -14.94 -5.31
C HIS A 218 -7.01 -15.90 -6.08
N LEU A 219 -6.53 -16.39 -7.23
CA LEU A 219 -7.28 -17.29 -8.12
C LEU A 219 -8.68 -16.73 -8.49
N GLY A 220 -8.76 -15.41 -8.71
CA GLY A 220 -10.01 -14.72 -9.02
C GLY A 220 -10.87 -14.36 -7.80
N GLU A 221 -10.58 -14.87 -6.60
CA GLU A 221 -11.31 -14.54 -5.38
C GLU A 221 -10.77 -13.28 -4.67
N PRO A 222 -11.63 -12.51 -3.99
CA PRO A 222 -11.21 -11.40 -3.15
C PRO A 222 -10.32 -11.89 -2.00
N VAL A 223 -9.33 -11.07 -1.66
CA VAL A 223 -8.48 -11.25 -0.47
C VAL A 223 -8.65 -10.05 0.45
N LEU A 224 -8.21 -10.17 1.72
CA LEU A 224 -8.41 -9.13 2.74
C LEU A 224 -9.88 -8.69 2.80
N VAL A 225 -10.79 -9.65 2.96
CA VAL A 225 -12.22 -9.35 3.12
C VAL A 225 -12.44 -8.86 4.56
N PRO A 226 -12.98 -7.64 4.77
CA PRO A 226 -13.18 -7.12 6.12
C PRO A 226 -14.11 -8.01 6.96
N ARG A 227 -13.73 -8.29 8.21
CA ARG A 227 -14.59 -8.95 9.19
C ARG A 227 -15.15 -7.94 10.18
N GLU A 228 -16.44 -7.99 10.46
CA GLU A 228 -17.01 -7.18 11.54
C GLU A 228 -16.39 -7.59 12.87
N GLN A 229 -15.93 -6.61 13.64
CA GLN A 229 -15.26 -6.85 14.91
C GLN A 229 -15.90 -5.98 15.98
N ASP A 230 -16.31 -6.62 17.08
CA ASP A 230 -16.69 -5.90 18.30
C ASP A 230 -15.41 -5.44 19.01
N VAL A 231 -15.28 -4.12 19.18
CA VAL A 231 -14.14 -3.49 19.84
C VAL A 231 -14.08 -3.86 21.32
N ALA A 232 -15.22 -4.19 21.96
CA ALA A 232 -15.26 -4.64 23.34
C ALA A 232 -14.78 -6.09 23.53
N ALA A 233 -14.61 -6.84 22.43
CA ALA A 233 -14.23 -8.26 22.43
C ALA A 233 -12.99 -8.53 21.57
N LEU A 234 -12.03 -7.59 21.57
CA LEU A 234 -10.76 -7.76 20.88
C LEU A 234 -9.93 -8.88 21.53
N PRO A 235 -9.21 -9.68 20.73
CA PRO A 235 -8.34 -10.71 21.28
C PRO A 235 -7.07 -10.10 21.90
N PRO A 236 -6.47 -10.75 22.91
CA PRO A 236 -5.22 -10.31 23.51
C PRO A 236 -3.97 -10.68 22.69
N ASP A 237 -4.15 -11.19 21.47
CA ASP A 237 -3.06 -11.64 20.61
C ASP A 237 -3.32 -11.22 19.16
N TRP A 238 -2.31 -10.62 18.53
CA TRP A 238 -2.35 -10.18 17.14
C TRP A 238 -2.71 -11.32 16.21
N ASP A 239 -2.18 -12.53 16.41
CA ASP A 239 -2.43 -13.65 15.50
C ASP A 239 -3.89 -14.15 15.50
N ARG A 240 -4.64 -13.80 16.55
CA ARG A 240 -6.08 -14.07 16.64
C ARG A 240 -6.94 -12.98 16.02
N LEU A 241 -6.38 -11.79 15.79
CA LEU A 241 -7.07 -10.68 15.14
C LEU A 241 -7.10 -10.91 13.62
N PRO A 242 -8.27 -10.83 12.96
CA PRO A 242 -8.34 -10.91 11.51
C PRO A 242 -7.44 -9.87 10.82
N PRO A 243 -6.85 -10.18 9.66
CA PRO A 243 -5.96 -9.26 8.93
C PRO A 243 -6.59 -7.89 8.61
N LEU A 244 -7.91 -7.86 8.41
CA LEU A 244 -8.70 -6.66 8.16
C LEU A 244 -10.02 -6.75 8.91
N ILE A 245 -10.25 -5.79 9.80
CA ILE A 245 -11.49 -5.67 10.56
C ILE A 245 -12.26 -4.41 10.20
N LYS A 246 -13.58 -4.47 10.35
CA LYS A 246 -14.49 -3.32 10.26
C LYS A 246 -15.00 -3.02 11.66
N VAL A 247 -14.74 -1.80 12.13
CA VAL A 247 -15.02 -1.35 13.51
C VAL A 247 -16.09 -0.26 13.60
N SER A 248 -16.59 0.22 12.46
CA SER A 248 -17.68 1.19 12.40
C SER A 248 -18.92 0.63 11.69
N ALA A 249 -20.04 1.34 11.84
CA ALA A 249 -21.29 1.04 11.13
C ALA A 249 -21.31 1.56 9.67
N THR A 250 -20.17 1.93 9.08
CA THR A 250 -20.12 2.51 7.73
C THR A 250 -20.75 1.59 6.67
N LYS A 251 -21.31 2.22 5.63
CA LYS A 251 -21.77 1.54 4.41
C LYS A 251 -20.78 1.70 3.26
N ALA A 252 -19.76 2.54 3.39
CA ALA A 252 -18.71 2.65 2.39
C ALA A 252 -17.88 1.37 2.39
N ALA A 253 -17.58 0.84 1.21
CA ALA A 253 -16.73 -0.34 1.09
C ALA A 253 -15.27 -0.01 1.44
N PHE A 254 -14.54 -1.02 1.93
CA PHE A 254 -13.09 -0.92 2.17
C PHE A 254 -12.34 -0.58 0.88
N SER A 255 -12.52 -1.40 -0.17
CA SER A 255 -11.92 -1.16 -1.47
C SER A 255 -12.58 0.03 -2.17
N ALA A 256 -11.83 0.73 -3.01
CA ALA A 256 -12.27 1.95 -3.67
C ALA A 256 -11.61 2.16 -5.04
N TYR A 257 -12.19 3.04 -5.86
CA TYR A 257 -11.61 3.41 -7.15
C TYR A 257 -10.26 4.13 -7.03
N ARG A 258 -10.09 4.88 -5.94
CA ARG A 258 -8.88 5.64 -5.62
C ARG A 258 -8.56 5.49 -4.15
N THR A 259 -7.29 5.66 -3.81
CA THR A 259 -6.82 5.72 -2.43
C THR A 259 -6.20 7.09 -2.16
N CYS A 260 -6.28 7.51 -0.90
CA CYS A 260 -5.53 8.64 -0.39
C CYS A 260 -4.90 8.23 0.94
N THR A 261 -3.62 8.50 1.12
CA THR A 261 -2.87 8.18 2.35
C THR A 261 -2.33 9.49 2.93
N LEU A 262 -2.69 9.77 4.19
CA LEU A 262 -2.24 10.95 4.94
C LEU A 262 -1.07 10.53 5.81
N VAL A 263 0.13 11.03 5.54
CA VAL A 263 1.36 10.58 6.22
C VAL A 263 2.34 11.72 6.46
N PRO A 264 3.21 11.64 7.48
CA PRO A 264 4.26 12.62 7.68
C PRO A 264 5.28 12.67 6.52
N HIS A 265 5.97 13.79 6.38
CA HIS A 265 6.96 14.00 5.30
C HIS A 265 8.10 12.97 5.25
N HIS A 266 8.48 12.40 6.39
CA HIS A 266 9.59 11.44 6.43
C HIS A 266 9.28 10.13 5.67
N PHE A 267 8.01 9.85 5.37
CA PHE A 267 7.57 8.72 4.54
C PHE A 267 7.72 8.92 3.04
N LEU A 268 8.07 10.12 2.58
CA LEU A 268 8.17 10.41 1.14
C LEU A 268 9.05 9.40 0.37
N PRO A 269 10.24 8.96 0.86
CA PRO A 269 11.02 7.93 0.18
C PRO A 269 10.30 6.58 0.09
N VAL A 270 9.61 6.18 1.16
CA VAL A 270 8.84 4.93 1.24
C VAL A 270 7.70 4.96 0.23
N GLU A 271 6.92 6.04 0.19
CA GLU A 271 5.78 6.14 -0.72
C GLU A 271 6.19 6.33 -2.18
N ASN A 272 7.38 6.90 -2.43
CA ASN A 272 7.94 6.90 -3.78
C ASN A 272 8.32 5.48 -4.23
N ALA A 273 8.85 4.66 -3.33
CA ALA A 273 9.11 3.24 -3.58
C ALA A 273 7.81 2.44 -3.80
N VAL A 274 6.74 2.73 -3.04
CA VAL A 274 5.41 2.14 -3.26
C VAL A 274 4.92 2.40 -4.68
N ARG A 275 5.03 3.64 -5.16
CA ARG A 275 4.61 3.98 -6.53
C ARG A 275 5.40 3.23 -7.60
N LEU A 276 6.71 3.07 -7.42
CA LEU A 276 7.52 2.24 -8.32
C LEU A 276 7.01 0.80 -8.38
N VAL A 277 6.72 0.20 -7.21
CA VAL A 277 6.18 -1.17 -7.15
C VAL A 277 4.83 -1.23 -7.86
N LEU A 278 3.92 -0.30 -7.58
CA LEU A 278 2.59 -0.26 -8.24
C LEU A 278 2.65 -0.09 -9.75
N ASP A 279 3.65 0.62 -10.29
CA ASP A 279 3.86 0.76 -11.73
C ASP A 279 4.44 -0.51 -12.38
N GLN A 280 5.05 -1.40 -11.60
CA GLN A 280 5.68 -2.64 -12.08
C GLN A 280 4.97 -3.91 -11.62
N VAL A 281 3.75 -3.84 -11.10
CA VAL A 281 2.94 -5.03 -10.78
C VAL A 281 1.93 -5.27 -11.90
N ASP A 282 1.94 -6.48 -12.48
CA ASP A 282 0.88 -6.96 -13.34
C ASP A 282 -0.38 -7.27 -12.52
N VAL A 283 -1.46 -6.56 -12.83
CA VAL A 283 -2.74 -6.66 -12.12
C VAL A 283 -3.76 -7.38 -12.99
N ASP A 284 -4.60 -8.20 -12.36
CA ASP A 284 -5.71 -8.89 -13.02
C ASP A 284 -6.52 -7.94 -13.94
N THR A 285 -6.45 -8.19 -15.24
CA THR A 285 -7.08 -7.37 -16.29
C THR A 285 -8.60 -7.31 -16.15
N ALA A 286 -9.24 -8.37 -15.65
CA ALA A 286 -10.67 -8.37 -15.37
C ALA A 286 -11.00 -7.49 -14.15
N ALA A 287 -10.17 -7.49 -13.11
CA ALA A 287 -10.33 -6.57 -11.98
C ALA A 287 -10.16 -5.11 -12.41
N LEU A 288 -9.16 -4.81 -13.25
CA LEU A 288 -8.96 -3.48 -13.84
C LEU A 288 -10.18 -3.03 -14.66
N ALA A 289 -10.71 -3.90 -15.52
CA ALA A 289 -11.88 -3.61 -16.34
C ALA A 289 -13.14 -3.36 -15.48
N GLN A 290 -13.34 -4.15 -14.43
CA GLN A 290 -14.45 -3.96 -13.48
C GLN A 290 -14.39 -2.59 -12.79
N VAL A 291 -13.21 -2.19 -12.30
CA VAL A 291 -12.98 -0.89 -11.66
C VAL A 291 -13.20 0.25 -12.67
N ALA A 292 -12.56 0.17 -13.84
CA ALA A 292 -12.66 1.19 -14.87
C ALA A 292 -14.12 1.42 -15.30
N LYS A 293 -14.84 0.34 -15.63
CA LYS A 293 -16.24 0.42 -16.04
C LYS A 293 -17.12 1.06 -14.97
N ARG A 294 -17.07 0.55 -13.73
CA ARG A 294 -17.94 1.05 -12.64
C ARG A 294 -17.62 2.49 -12.27
N SER A 295 -16.34 2.85 -12.24
CA SER A 295 -15.91 4.22 -11.96
C SER A 295 -16.42 5.19 -13.03
N ALA A 296 -16.42 4.81 -14.31
CA ALA A 296 -16.97 5.61 -15.40
C ALA A 296 -18.51 5.72 -15.32
N ASP A 297 -19.19 4.60 -15.05
CA ASP A 297 -20.66 4.57 -14.89
C ASP A 297 -21.12 5.46 -13.71
N GLU A 298 -20.27 5.67 -12.70
CA GLU A 298 -20.52 6.54 -11.54
C GLU A 298 -19.96 7.97 -11.71
N GLY A 299 -19.46 8.33 -12.90
CA GLY A 299 -18.95 9.68 -13.20
C GLY A 299 -17.59 10.01 -12.57
N MET A 300 -16.82 9.00 -12.14
CA MET A 300 -15.50 9.14 -11.54
C MET A 300 -14.43 8.30 -12.26
N PRO A 301 -14.16 8.53 -13.56
CA PRO A 301 -13.16 7.74 -14.27
C PRO A 301 -11.79 7.80 -13.56
N VAL A 302 -11.12 6.65 -13.54
CA VAL A 302 -9.78 6.49 -12.98
C VAL A 302 -8.73 6.39 -14.08
N PRO A 303 -7.47 6.79 -13.81
CA PRO A 303 -6.39 6.63 -14.76
C PRO A 303 -6.11 5.16 -15.04
N PRO A 304 -5.62 4.81 -16.24
CA PRO A 304 -5.25 3.43 -16.54
C PRO A 304 -4.11 2.95 -15.63
N GLU A 305 -3.11 3.80 -15.36
CA GLU A 305 -1.98 3.47 -14.50
C GLU A 305 -2.41 3.31 -13.03
N VAL A 306 -2.04 2.18 -12.43
CA VAL A 306 -2.43 1.81 -11.06
C VAL A 306 -1.83 2.78 -10.04
N ALA A 307 -0.54 3.15 -10.18
CA ALA A 307 0.10 4.07 -9.25
C ALA A 307 -0.55 5.47 -9.24
N GLN A 308 -1.21 5.89 -10.33
CA GLN A 308 -1.93 7.17 -10.37
C GLN A 308 -3.31 7.13 -9.67
N ARG A 309 -3.77 5.94 -9.26
CA ARG A 309 -4.97 5.76 -8.44
C ARG A 309 -4.66 5.91 -6.95
N ALA A 310 -3.40 5.75 -6.56
CA ALA A 310 -2.89 6.04 -5.23
C ALA A 310 -2.43 7.50 -5.12
N THR A 311 -2.91 8.19 -4.10
CA THR A 311 -2.55 9.59 -3.84
C THR A 311 -2.11 9.78 -2.41
N TYR A 312 -1.27 10.78 -2.18
CA TYR A 312 -0.64 11.04 -0.90
C TYR A 312 -0.82 12.50 -0.52
N VAL A 313 -1.03 12.74 0.76
CA VAL A 313 -0.86 14.06 1.38
C VAL A 313 0.23 13.90 2.41
N PHE A 314 1.35 14.57 2.15
CA PHE A 314 2.43 14.67 3.11
C PHE A 314 2.23 15.91 3.95
N TYR A 315 2.34 15.77 5.27
CA TYR A 315 2.23 16.87 6.22
C TYR A 315 3.44 16.91 7.15
N GLU A 316 3.64 18.07 7.79
CA GLU A 316 4.66 18.25 8.80
C GLU A 316 4.22 17.55 10.08
N GLU A 317 5.10 16.71 10.62
CA GLU A 317 4.84 16.06 11.90
C GLU A 317 4.75 17.13 12.99
N PRO A 318 3.83 17.03 13.95
CA PRO A 318 3.78 18.02 15.02
C PRO A 318 5.15 18.02 15.72
N GLY A 319 5.82 19.17 15.85
CA GLY A 319 7.12 19.22 16.54
C GLY A 319 7.00 18.84 18.02
N ASP A 320 8.11 18.46 18.65
CA ASP A 320 8.17 18.50 20.11
C ASP A 320 7.87 19.94 20.56
N PRO A 321 7.06 20.16 21.60
CA PRO A 321 6.89 21.49 22.14
C PRO A 321 8.28 22.02 22.50
N ILE A 322 8.64 23.17 21.93
CA ILE A 322 9.81 23.93 22.36
C ILE A 322 9.65 24.07 23.88
N GLU A 323 10.52 23.43 24.66
CA GLU A 323 10.62 23.77 26.07
C GLU A 323 10.89 25.26 26.12
N ASP A 324 9.90 26.04 26.57
CA ASP A 324 10.05 27.47 26.80
C ASP A 324 11.24 27.64 27.75
N GLY A 325 12.37 27.96 27.13
CA GLY A 325 13.64 28.18 27.80
C GLY A 325 13.44 29.31 28.80
N LYS A 326 13.60 28.96 30.07
CA LYS A 326 13.90 29.92 31.14
C LYS A 326 15.03 30.83 30.64
N HIS A 327 14.70 32.10 30.39
CA HIS A 327 15.68 33.17 30.32
C HIS A 327 16.16 33.57 31.72
#